data_AF-G5SDQ0-F1
#
_entry.id   AF-G5SDQ0-F1
#
_cell.length_a   1.000
_cell.length_b   1.000
_cell.length_c   1.000
_cell.angle_alpha   90.00
_cell.angle_beta   90.00
_cell.angle_gamma   90.00
#
_symmetry.space_group_name_H-M   'P 1'
#
loop_
_entity.id
_entity.type
_entity.pdbx_description
1 polymer ?
#
loop_
_entity_poly.entity_id
_entity_poly.type
_entity_poly.pdbx_seq_one_letter_code
_entity_poly.pdbx_strand_id
1 'polypeptide(L)' 'MTVQELSKAGFSALASTIETLAAAERLTAHKNAVTLRVNALKEQA' A
#
# COMPACT_ATOMS: atom_id res chain seq x y z
N MET A 1 12.78 9.35 17.40
CA MET A 1 12.61 8.10 16.63
C MET A 1 11.13 7.78 16.59
N THR A 2 10.58 7.48 15.41
CA THR A 2 9.17 7.07 15.24
C THR A 2 9.09 5.57 14.94
N VAL A 3 7.95 4.96 15.22
CA VAL A 3 7.65 3.54 14.93
C VAL A 3 6.33 3.47 14.17
N GLN A 4 6.22 2.54 13.22
CA GLN A 4 4.98 2.27 12.50
C GLN A 4 4.79 0.76 12.30
N GLU A 5 3.57 0.28 12.49
CA GLU A 5 3.15 -1.08 12.20
C GLU A 5 1.69 -1.02 11.74
N LEU A 6 1.38 -1.64 10.59
CA LEU A 6 0.02 -1.73 10.06
C LEU A 6 -0.41 -3.18 10.06
N SER A 7 -1.60 -3.46 10.60
CA SER A 7 -2.26 -4.75 10.42
C SER A 7 -2.63 -4.95 8.94
N LYS A 8 -2.92 -6.20 8.53
CA LYS A 8 -3.40 -6.50 7.17
C LYS A 8 -4.61 -5.64 6.79
N ALA A 9 -5.58 -5.51 7.70
CA ALA A 9 -6.78 -4.70 7.50
C ALA A 9 -6.47 -3.20 7.46
N GLY A 10 -5.61 -2.71 8.36
CA GLY A 10 -5.19 -1.30 8.39
C GLY A 10 -4.44 -0.89 7.13
N PHE A 11 -3.54 -1.75 6.63
CA PHE A 11 -2.84 -1.53 5.36
C PHE A 11 -3.82 -1.49 4.18
N SER A 12 -4.74 -2.46 4.08
CA SER A 12 -5.76 -2.47 3.01
C SER A 12 -6.64 -1.22 3.00
N ALA A 13 -6.98 -0.68 4.18
CA ALA A 13 -7.77 0.55 4.30
C ALA A 13 -7.02 1.81 3.83
N LEU A 14 -5.69 1.84 3.96
CA LEU A 14 -4.83 2.96 3.56
C LEU A 14 -4.27 2.84 2.13
N ALA A 15 -4.29 1.64 1.55
CA ALA A 15 -3.61 1.33 0.29
C ALA A 15 -4.00 2.26 -0.88
N SER A 16 -5.31 2.52 -1.06
CA SER A 16 -5.80 3.36 -2.16
C SER A 16 -5.30 4.81 -2.07
N THR A 17 -5.22 5.36 -0.85
CA THR A 17 -4.67 6.69 -0.59
C THR A 17 -3.19 6.75 -0.98
N ILE A 18 -2.39 5.76 -0.57
CA ILE A 18 -0.95 5.72 -0.87
C ILE A 18 -0.71 5.60 -2.37
N GLU A 19 -1.44 4.71 -3.06
CA GLU A 19 -1.31 4.54 -4.51
C GLU A 19 -1.69 5.82 -5.28
N THR A 20 -2.72 6.53 -4.83
CA THR A 20 -3.18 7.79 -5.44
C THR A 20 -2.10 8.87 -5.32
N LEU A 21 -1.53 9.04 -4.13
CA LEU A 21 -0.46 10.02 -3.89
C LEU A 21 0.81 9.66 -4.68
N ALA A 22 1.24 8.41 -4.64
CA ALA A 22 2.41 7.95 -5.39
C ALA A 22 2.22 8.10 -6.91
N ALA A 23 1.01 7.89 -7.43
CA ALA A 23 0.70 8.13 -8.83
C ALA A 23 0.76 9.63 -9.20
N ALA A 24 0.23 10.50 -8.35
CA ALA A 24 0.28 11.95 -8.55
C ALA A 24 1.73 12.48 -8.61
N GLU A 25 2.62 11.89 -7.81
CA GLU A 25 4.05 12.21 -7.79
C GLU A 25 4.88 11.49 -8.86
N ARG A 26 4.25 10.67 -9.71
CA ARG A 26 4.92 9.82 -10.72
C ARG A 26 5.95 8.84 -10.12
N LEU A 27 5.77 8.46 -8.86
CA LEU A 27 6.61 7.52 -8.14
C LEU A 27 6.12 6.07 -8.35
N THR A 28 6.29 5.56 -9.56
CA THR A 28 5.76 4.24 -9.96
C THR A 28 6.22 3.09 -9.06
N ALA A 29 7.48 3.09 -8.62
CA ALA A 29 7.99 2.05 -7.72
C ALA A 29 7.29 2.07 -6.35
N HIS A 30 6.99 3.26 -5.82
CA HIS A 30 6.28 3.41 -4.53
C HIS A 30 4.84 2.91 -4.65
N LYS A 31 4.15 3.24 -5.74
CA LYS A 31 2.82 2.70 -6.05
C LYS A 31 2.86 1.17 -6.15
N ASN A 32 3.79 0.62 -6.93
CA ASN A 32 3.89 -0.83 -7.17
C ASN A 32 4.18 -1.62 -5.89
N ALA A 33 4.95 -1.06 -4.95
CA ALA A 33 5.19 -1.68 -3.64
C ALA A 33 3.88 -1.90 -2.86
N VAL A 34 2.91 -0.98 -2.96
CA VAL A 34 1.58 -1.14 -2.35
C VAL A 34 0.77 -2.17 -3.11
N THR A 35 0.70 -2.07 -4.43
CA THR A 35 -0.08 -2.96 -5.30
C THR A 35 0.30 -4.43 -5.12
N LEU A 36 1.61 -4.75 -5.03
CA LEU A 36 2.07 -6.12 -4.78
C LEU A 36 1.51 -6.71 -3.49
N ARG A 37 1.48 -5.92 -2.41
CA ARG A 37 0.98 -6.37 -1.10
C ARG A 37 -0.54 -6.51 -1.11
N VAL A 38 -1.26 -5.61 -1.77
CA VAL A 38 -2.71 -5.71 -1.94
C VAL A 38 -3.07 -6.98 -2.70
N ASN A 39 -2.36 -7.30 -3.79
CA ASN A 39 -2.60 -8.52 -4.57
C ASN A 39 -2.30 -9.78 -3.75
N ALA A 40 -1.18 -9.81 -3.03
CA ALA A 40 -0.86 -10.92 -2.15
C ALA A 40 -1.91 -11.15 -1.04
N LEU A 41 -2.54 -10.09 -0.52
CA LEU A 41 -3.64 -10.22 0.45
C LEU A 41 -4.92 -10.76 -0.19
N LYS A 42 -5.21 -10.42 -1.45
CA LYS A 42 -6.35 -10.95 -2.20
C LYS A 42 -6.19 -12.43 -2.54
N GLU A 43 -4.98 -12.88 -2.85
CA GLU A 43 -4.68 -14.30 -3.13
C GLU A 43 -4.76 -15.20 -1.89
N GLN A 44 -4.68 -14.62 -0.69
CA GLN A 44 -4.78 -15.34 0.59
C GLN A 44 -6.22 -15.47 1.12
N ALA A 45 -7.19 -14.82 0.48
CA ALA A 45 -8.61 -14.82 0.87
C ALA A 45 -9.38 -15.90 0.08
#